data_AF-A0A849DSR1-F1
#
_entry.id   AF-A0A849DSR1-F1
#
_cell.length_a   1.000
_cell.length_b   1.000
_cell.length_c   1.000
_cell.angle_alpha   90.00
_cell.angle_beta   90.00
_cell.angle_gamma   90.00
#
_symmetry.space_group_name_H-M   'P 1'
#
loop_
_entity.id
_entity.type
_entity.pdbx_description
1 polymer ?
#
loop_
_entity_poly.entity_id
_entity_poly.type
_entity_poly.pdbx_seq_one_letter_code
_entity_poly.pdbx_strand_id
1 'polypeptide(L)'
;LARARAALTTILQAHPGDRILTIGHGETVTAAHHLFLDIEPGQMLPLAFTADQASITTWRQQPISWLRPDDGLRWALHRHNDVAHLIAPPWAPGKVDAGDEHGLSPFGVRGRAVR
;
A
#
# COMPACT_ATOMS: atom_id res chain seq x y z
N LEU A 1 2.27 16.19 3.85
CA LEU A 1 1.29 15.39 4.63
C LEU A 1 -0.05 16.11 4.86
N ALA A 2 -0.06 17.30 5.48
CA ALA A 2 -1.30 18.00 5.86
C ALA A 2 -2.30 18.23 4.72
N ARG A 3 -1.84 18.71 3.56
CA ARG A 3 -2.72 18.88 2.37
C ARG A 3 -3.35 17.58 1.89
N ALA A 4 -2.59 16.49 1.84
CA ALA A 4 -3.10 15.19 1.43
C ALA A 4 -4.12 14.65 2.44
N ARG A 5 -3.85 14.80 3.75
CA ARG A 5 -4.81 14.47 4.82
C ARG A 5 -6.11 15.24 4.64
N ALA A 6 -6.05 16.56 4.45
CA ALA A 6 -7.23 17.40 4.26
C ALA A 6 -8.06 16.96 3.04
N ALA A 7 -7.42 16.71 1.90
CA ALA A 7 -8.11 16.21 0.71
C ALA A 7 -8.78 14.85 0.94
N LEU A 8 -8.10 13.92 1.61
CA LEU A 8 -8.66 12.62 1.97
C LEU A 8 -9.85 12.76 2.92
N THR A 9 -9.77 13.65 3.92
CA THR A 9 -10.88 13.95 4.83
C THR A 9 -12.09 14.48 4.06
N THR A 10 -11.91 15.42 3.13
CA THR A 10 -13.00 15.93 2.29
C THR A 10 -13.64 14.83 1.44
N ILE A 11 -12.83 13.95 0.84
CA ILE A 11 -13.33 12.81 0.05
C ILE A 11 -14.17 11.87 0.93
N LEU A 12 -13.68 11.52 2.13
CA LEU A 12 -14.41 10.63 3.04
C LEU A 12 -15.74 11.24 3.51
N GLN A 13 -15.76 12.55 3.78
CA GLN A 13 -16.97 13.26 4.19
C GLN A 13 -18.01 13.33 3.06
N ALA A 14 -17.57 13.45 1.81
CA ALA A 14 -18.45 13.49 0.65
C ALA A 14 -19.04 12.12 0.29
N HIS A 15 -18.41 11.03 0.73
CA HIS A 15 -18.72 9.66 0.34
C HIS A 15 -18.91 8.72 1.55
N PRO A 16 -19.89 8.99 2.44
CA PRO A 16 -20.10 8.21 3.64
C PRO A 16 -20.57 6.79 3.28
N GLY A 17 -19.82 5.77 3.73
CA GLY A 17 -20.16 4.36 3.53
C GLY A 17 -19.74 3.78 2.17
N ASP A 18 -19.27 4.61 1.24
CA ASP A 18 -18.82 4.16 -0.08
C ASP A 18 -17.44 3.50 0.00
N ARG A 19 -17.14 2.67 -1.02
CA ARG A 19 -15.78 2.20 -1.27
C ARG A 19 -15.04 3.21 -2.15
N ILE A 20 -13.97 3.77 -1.61
CA ILE A 20 -13.14 4.77 -2.29
C ILE A 20 -11.79 4.15 -2.65
N LEU A 21 -11.35 4.35 -3.89
CA LEU A 21 -9.98 4.06 -4.34
C LEU A 21 -9.26 5.38 -4.59
N THR A 22 -8.12 5.58 -3.91
CA THR A 22 -7.22 6.69 -4.16
C THR A 22 -5.92 6.19 -4.75
N ILE A 23 -5.45 6.85 -5.80
CA ILE A 23 -4.19 6.54 -6.49
C ILE A 23 -3.27 7.73 -6.30
N GLY A 24 -2.04 7.47 -5.86
CA GLY A 24 -1.06 8.52 -5.59
C GLY A 24 0.30 7.97 -5.18
N HIS A 25 1.20 8.86 -4.78
CA HIS A 25 2.54 8.51 -4.33
C HIS A 25 2.55 7.97 -2.89
N GLY A 26 3.71 7.47 -2.45
CA GLY A 26 3.93 6.96 -1.10
C GLY A 26 3.55 7.98 -0.02
N GLU A 27 3.74 9.27 -0.25
CA GLU A 27 3.35 10.34 0.68
C GLU A 27 1.83 10.44 0.87
N THR A 28 1.04 10.14 -0.17
CA THR A 28 -0.43 10.06 -0.08
C THR A 28 -0.83 8.85 0.75
N VAL A 29 -0.16 7.71 0.54
CA VAL A 29 -0.38 6.49 1.34
C VAL A 29 -0.02 6.76 2.80
N THR A 30 1.11 7.40 3.08
CA THR A 30 1.52 7.80 4.44
C THR A 30 0.51 8.77 5.08
N ALA A 31 -0.03 9.73 4.31
CA ALA A 31 -1.08 10.62 4.81
C ALA A 31 -2.35 9.86 5.19
N ALA A 32 -2.74 8.86 4.40
CA ALA A 32 -3.87 7.99 4.72
C ALA A 32 -3.63 7.19 6.01
N HIS A 33 -2.43 6.63 6.21
CA HIS A 33 -2.09 5.95 7.47
C HIS A 33 -2.24 6.88 8.68
N HIS A 34 -1.72 8.10 8.59
CA HIS A 34 -1.85 9.09 9.67
C HIS A 34 -3.32 9.46 9.93
N LEU A 35 -4.12 9.62 8.88
CA LEU A 35 -5.54 9.93 9.01
C LEU A 35 -6.31 8.79 9.68
N PHE A 36 -6.12 7.55 9.23
CA PHE A 36 -6.90 6.41 9.70
C PHE A 36 -6.47 5.88 11.07
N LEU A 37 -5.22 6.13 11.47
CA LEU A 37 -4.72 5.84 12.82
C LEU A 37 -4.92 7.01 13.79
N ASP A 38 -5.56 8.09 13.35
CA ASP A 38 -5.77 9.31 14.12
C ASP A 38 -4.47 9.89 14.72
N ILE A 39 -3.40 9.88 13.91
CA ILE A 39 -2.10 10.43 14.29
C ILE A 39 -2.06 11.91 13.88
N GLU A 40 -1.74 12.79 14.81
CA GLU A 40 -1.75 14.23 14.56
C GLU A 40 -0.66 14.63 13.53
N PRO A 41 -0.92 15.57 12.61
CA PRO A 41 0.11 16.11 11.74
C PRO A 41 1.31 16.64 12.53
N GLY A 42 2.51 16.15 12.21
CA GLY A 42 3.76 16.53 12.89
C GLY A 42 4.12 15.61 14.06
N GLN A 43 3.23 14.69 14.47
CA GLN A 43 3.60 13.65 15.40
C GLN A 43 4.58 12.67 14.75
N MET A 44 5.73 12.47 15.38
CA MET A 44 6.72 11.50 14.93
C MET A 44 6.37 10.12 15.51
N LEU A 45 6.27 9.13 14.64
CA LEU A 45 6.09 7.74 15.04
C LEU A 45 7.47 7.07 15.21
N PRO A 46 7.60 6.10 16.14
CA PRO A 46 8.81 5.28 16.26
C PRO A 46 8.93 4.24 15.13
N LEU A 47 8.03 4.25 14.16
CA LEU A 47 7.98 3.34 13.01
C LEU A 47 7.59 4.10 11.74
N ALA A 48 7.95 3.54 10.58
CA ALA A 48 7.59 4.09 9.27
C ALA A 48 6.66 3.14 8.52
N PHE A 49 5.80 3.71 7.68
CA PHE A 49 5.02 2.95 6.71
C PHE A 49 5.71 3.01 5.34
N THR A 50 6.04 1.86 4.79
CA THR A 50 6.58 1.75 3.44
C THR A 50 5.44 1.61 2.43
N ALA A 51 5.64 2.12 1.22
CA ALA A 51 4.70 1.96 0.12
C ALA A 51 5.48 1.55 -1.13
N ASP A 52 5.27 0.32 -1.58
CA ASP A 52 5.90 -0.23 -2.77
C ASP A 52 5.13 0.25 -4.01
N GLN A 53 5.82 0.20 -5.14
CA GLN A 53 5.23 0.61 -6.41
C GLN A 53 4.04 -0.27 -6.78
N ALA A 54 2.96 0.37 -7.22
CA ALA A 54 1.68 -0.27 -7.55
C ALA A 54 1.08 -1.13 -6.42
N SER A 55 1.55 -1.01 -5.18
CA SER A 55 0.97 -1.73 -4.05
C SER A 55 -0.42 -1.20 -3.69
N ILE A 56 -1.25 -2.07 -3.12
CA ILE A 56 -2.59 -1.73 -2.66
C ILE A 56 -2.63 -1.83 -1.13
N THR A 57 -2.97 -0.72 -0.47
CA THR A 57 -3.25 -0.71 0.97
C THR A 57 -4.75 -0.52 1.18
N THR A 58 -5.38 -1.42 1.95
CA THR A 58 -6.83 -1.43 2.18
C THR A 58 -7.15 -1.18 3.64
N TRP A 59 -8.00 -0.19 3.88
CA TRP A 59 -8.60 0.12 5.18
C TRP A 59 -10.09 -0.18 5.17
N ARG A 60 -10.63 -0.58 6.32
CA ARG A 60 -12.08 -0.80 6.49
C ARG A 60 -12.53 -0.27 7.84
N GLN A 61 -13.71 0.31 7.88
CA GLN A 61 -14.37 0.58 9.16
C GLN A 61 -14.86 -0.73 9.78
N GLN A 62 -14.63 -0.87 11.08
CA GLN A 62 -15.08 -1.99 11.88
C GLN A 62 -15.65 -1.46 13.20
N PRO A 63 -16.59 -2.17 13.83
CA PRO A 63 -17.04 -1.84 15.18
C PRO A 63 -15.85 -1.73 16.14
N ILE A 64 -15.89 -0.74 17.03
CA ILE A 64 -14.91 -0.63 18.12
C ILE A 64 -15.02 -1.84 19.05
N SER A 65 -16.25 -2.28 19.32
CA SER A 65 -16.59 -3.45 20.11
C SER A 65 -17.54 -4.36 19.33
N TRP A 66 -17.21 -5.65 19.23
CA TRP A 66 -18.11 -6.64 18.64
C TRP A 66 -19.31 -6.96 19.54
N LEU A 67 -19.21 -6.70 20.84
CA LEU A 67 -20.29 -6.89 21.82
C LEU A 67 -21.25 -5.68 21.87
N ARG A 68 -20.78 -4.52 21.41
CA ARG A 68 -21.53 -3.25 21.37
C ARG A 68 -21.24 -2.53 20.06
N PRO A 69 -21.80 -3.02 18.94
CA PRO A 69 -21.48 -2.49 17.62
C PRO A 69 -21.91 -1.03 17.42
N ASP A 70 -22.88 -0.57 18.21
CA ASP A 70 -23.40 0.80 18.15
C ASP A 70 -22.51 1.82 18.87
N ASP A 71 -21.48 1.39 19.61
CA ASP A 71 -20.52 2.28 20.29
C ASP A 71 -19.62 3.05 19.31
N GLY A 72 -19.69 2.71 18.01
CA GLY A 72 -19.03 3.42 16.94
C GLY A 72 -18.07 2.55 16.13
N LEU A 73 -17.47 3.18 15.12
CA LEU A 73 -16.57 2.54 14.17
C LEU A 73 -15.15 3.05 14.36
N ARG A 74 -14.17 2.18 14.12
CA ARG A 74 -12.77 2.51 13.95
C ARG A 74 -12.28 2.06 12.59
N TRP A 75 -11.26 2.71 12.08
CA TRP A 75 -10.53 2.20 10.92
C TRP A 75 -9.62 1.04 11.32
N ALA A 76 -9.65 -0.02 10.51
CA ALA A 76 -8.78 -1.17 10.63
C ALA A 76 -7.98 -1.34 9.33
N LEU A 77 -6.66 -1.48 9.47
CA LEU A 77 -5.76 -1.81 8.37
C LEU A 77 -5.98 -3.28 8.02
N HIS A 78 -6.57 -3.53 6.86
CA HIS A 78 -6.93 -4.89 6.44
C HIS A 78 -5.84 -5.53 5.58
N ARG A 79 -5.19 -4.74 4.73
CA ARG A 79 -4.00 -5.13 3.96
C ARG A 79 -3.06 -3.95 3.83
N HIS A 80 -1.77 -4.20 4.01
CA HIS A 80 -0.72 -3.22 3.82
C HIS A 80 0.18 -3.69 2.68
N ASN A 81 0.51 -2.78 1.77
CA ASN A 81 1.51 -3.01 0.74
C ASN A 81 1.24 -4.28 -0.11
N ASP A 82 -0.02 -4.57 -0.45
CA ASP A 82 -0.42 -5.78 -1.18
C ASP A 82 -0.04 -5.67 -2.66
N VAL A 83 0.92 -6.49 -3.08
CA VAL A 83 1.41 -6.60 -4.46
C VAL A 83 1.03 -7.92 -5.11
N ALA A 84 0.12 -8.70 -4.51
CA ALA A 84 -0.21 -10.05 -5.00
C ALA A 84 -0.74 -10.04 -6.45
N HIS A 85 -1.37 -8.95 -6.88
CA HIS A 85 -1.84 -8.76 -8.26
C HIS A 85 -0.71 -8.52 -9.28
N LEU A 86 0.50 -8.17 -8.83
CA LEU A 86 1.68 -8.02 -9.70
C LEU A 86 2.37 -9.36 -9.95
N ILE A 87 2.07 -10.38 -9.15
CA ILE A 87 2.62 -11.72 -9.35
C ILE A 87 1.94 -12.31 -10.59
N ALA A 88 2.74 -12.58 -11.62
CA ALA A 88 2.25 -13.23 -12.82
C ALA A 88 1.56 -14.55 -12.42
N PRO A 89 0.33 -14.81 -12.89
CA PRO A 89 -0.32 -16.06 -12.57
C PRO A 89 0.50 -17.22 -13.18
N PRO A 90 0.45 -18.44 -12.60
CA PRO A 90 1.29 -19.55 -13.03
C PRO A 90 1.09 -19.97 -14.49
N TRP A 91 -0.01 -19.56 -15.10
CA TRP A 91 -0.33 -19.81 -16.51
C TRP A 91 0.09 -18.68 -17.45
N ALA A 92 0.52 -17.53 -16.94
CA ALA A 92 1.00 -16.46 -17.79
C ALA A 92 2.28 -16.95 -18.49
N PRO A 93 2.36 -16.82 -19.83
CA PRO A 93 3.61 -17.09 -20.52
C PRO A 93 4.69 -16.22 -19.89
N GLY A 94 5.82 -16.81 -19.52
CA GLY A 94 6.97 -16.05 -19.03
C GLY A 94 7.24 -14.93 -20.01
N LYS A 95 7.57 -13.72 -19.52
CA LYS A 95 8.11 -12.67 -20.38
C LYS A 95 9.29 -13.30 -21.11
N VAL A 96 9.09 -13.62 -22.39
CA VAL A 96 10.20 -13.86 -23.30
C VAL A 96 10.89 -12.52 -23.38
N ASP A 97 12.01 -12.40 -22.68
CA ASP A 97 12.87 -11.23 -22.79
C ASP A 97 13.26 -11.14 -24.27
N ALA A 98 12.68 -10.18 -24.97
CA ALA A 98 13.07 -9.81 -26.32
C ALA A 98 14.47 -9.19 -26.20
N GLY A 99 15.48 -10.05 -26.17
CA GLY A 99 16.85 -9.67 -25.87
C GLY A 99 17.84 -10.83 -26.01
N ASP A 100 17.63 -11.70 -26.99
CA ASP A 100 18.62 -12.70 -27.44
C ASP A 100 19.03 -12.45 -28.90
N GLU A 101 19.14 -11.18 -29.26
CA GLU A 101 19.87 -10.74 -30.44
C GLU A 101 20.87 -9.66 -29.99
N HIS A 102 22.15 -10.03 -30.07
CA HIS A 102 23.35 -9.29 -29.64
C HIS A 102 23.80 -9.55 -28.20
N GLY A 103 24.66 -10.57 -28.09
CA GLY A 103 25.48 -10.79 -26.90
C GLY A 103 26.27 -9.53 -26.56
N LEU A 104 26.17 -9.12 -25.30
CA LEU A 104 27.21 -8.58 -24.43
C LEU A 104 26.59 -8.41 -23.04
N SER A 105 27.03 -9.24 -22.10
CA SER A 105 26.65 -9.19 -20.69
C SER A 105 27.26 -7.96 -20.01
N PRO A 106 26.48 -7.12 -19.31
CA PRO A 106 27.01 -6.24 -18.30
C PRO A 106 26.74 -6.86 -16.92
N PHE A 107 27.80 -6.99 -16.12
CA PHE A 107 27.78 -7.41 -14.71
C PHE A 107 27.79 -8.92 -14.46
N GLY A 108 29.01 -9.47 -14.48
CA GLY A 108 29.31 -10.75 -13.85
C GLY A 108 29.28 -10.67 -12.32
N VAL A 109 28.73 -11.71 -11.70
CA VAL A 109 29.08 -12.13 -10.34
C VAL A 109 29.38 -13.63 -10.39
N ARG A 110 30.64 -13.98 -10.16
CA ARG A 110 31.10 -15.38 -10.07
C ARG A 110 30.56 -16.00 -8.78
N GLY A 111 29.66 -16.96 -8.92
CA GLY A 111 29.31 -17.90 -7.85
C GLY A 111 30.48 -18.85 -7.57
N ARG A 112 31.00 -18.80 -6.33
CA ARG A 112 32.03 -19.69 -5.80
C ARG A 112 31.38 -21.03 -5.43
N ALA A 113 31.78 -22.12 -6.07
CA ALA A 113 31.43 -23.47 -5.64
C ALA A 113 32.11 -23.79 -4.30
N VAL A 114 31.32 -24.16 -3.30
CA VAL A 114 31.79 -24.79 -2.06
C VAL A 114 31.59 -26.29 -2.24
N ARG A 115 32.64 -27.07 -1.95
CA ARG A 115 32.63 -28.53 -1.94
C ARG A 115 31.93 -29.06 -0.71
#